data_AF-A0A843K7E3-F1
#
_entry.id   AF-A0A843K7E3-F1
#
_cell.length_a   1.000
_cell.length_b   1.000
_cell.length_c   1.000
_cell.angle_alpha   90.00
_cell.angle_beta   90.00
_cell.angle_gamma   90.00
#
_symmetry.space_group_name_H-M   'P 1'
#
loop_
_entity.id
_entity.type
_entity.pdbx_description
1 polymer ?
#
loop_
_entity_poly.entity_id
_entity_poly.type
_entity_poly.pdbx_seq_one_letter_code
_entity_poly.pdbx_strand_id
1 'polypeptide(L)'
;MARVAVGGTFDPIHDGHIALLRRAFELGRGGEVIIGLTSDEMARASRKRPVRDFQARAEKLRSVVRICFGVSEVRITKIDDQCGPSIYEDFDYIVVSPETLPMAEKINRLRTKRNLKPLQISLIEYQMAQDSIRISSTRISEGKIDRHGKVLSV
;
A
#
# COMPACT_ATOMS: atom_id res chain seq x y z
N MET A 1 7.58 1.16 20.96
CA MET A 1 6.96 2.01 19.91
C MET A 1 6.64 1.11 18.73
N ALA A 2 5.46 1.23 18.12
CA ALA A 2 5.00 0.28 17.11
C ALA A 2 5.72 0.45 15.76
N ARG A 3 6.11 -0.65 15.11
CA ARG A 3 6.62 -0.66 13.73
C ARG A 3 5.57 -1.23 12.80
N VAL A 4 5.16 -0.44 11.81
CA VAL A 4 4.05 -0.77 10.92
C VAL A 4 4.51 -0.86 9.48
N ALA A 5 4.23 -1.99 8.84
CA ALA A 5 4.45 -2.20 7.42
C ALA A 5 3.18 -1.93 6.61
N VAL A 6 3.32 -1.23 5.49
CA VAL A 6 2.26 -1.08 4.47
C VAL A 6 2.90 -1.15 3.09
N GLY A 7 2.27 -1.83 2.14
CA GLY A 7 2.89 -2.09 0.84
C GLY A 7 1.93 -1.89 -0.34
N GLY A 8 2.47 -1.48 -1.49
CA GLY A 8 1.68 -1.30 -2.70
C GLY A 8 2.46 -0.76 -3.89
N THR A 9 1.78 -0.69 -5.03
CA THR A 9 2.31 -0.04 -6.24
C THR A 9 2.11 1.47 -6.22
N PHE A 10 1.04 1.95 -5.58
CA PHE A 10 0.74 3.38 -5.38
C PHE A 10 0.72 4.21 -6.68
N ASP A 11 0.05 3.72 -7.72
CA ASP A 11 -0.06 4.42 -8.99
C ASP A 11 -1.35 4.07 -9.74
N PRO A 12 -2.14 5.05 -10.21
CA PRO A 12 -2.26 6.37 -9.58
C PRO A 12 -2.68 6.23 -8.11
N ILE A 13 -2.23 7.17 -7.27
CA ILE A 13 -2.68 7.23 -5.88
C ILE A 13 -4.15 7.70 -5.85
N HIS A 14 -4.96 7.05 -5.02
CA HIS A 14 -6.41 7.24 -4.91
C HIS A 14 -6.87 7.02 -3.47
N ASP A 15 -8.13 7.29 -3.15
CA ASP A 15 -8.61 7.30 -1.77
C ASP A 15 -8.49 5.94 -1.06
N GLY A 16 -8.59 4.83 -1.78
CA GLY A 16 -8.20 3.51 -1.25
C GLY A 16 -6.76 3.42 -0.72
N HIS A 17 -5.78 4.00 -1.42
CA HIS A 17 -4.40 4.09 -0.93
C HIS A 17 -4.30 5.05 0.26
N ILE A 18 -5.05 6.15 0.26
CA ILE A 18 -5.06 7.12 1.37
C ILE A 18 -5.60 6.47 2.64
N ALA A 19 -6.68 5.69 2.56
CA ALA A 19 -7.23 4.94 3.68
C ALA A 19 -6.22 3.93 4.24
N LEU A 20 -5.52 3.22 3.36
CA LEU A 20 -4.46 2.26 3.73
C LEU A 20 -3.33 2.94 4.51
N LEU A 21 -2.82 4.05 3.99
CA LEU A 21 -1.75 4.82 4.62
C LEU A 21 -2.21 5.46 5.94
N ARG A 22 -3.45 6.00 5.99
CA ARG A 22 -4.03 6.57 7.21
C ARG A 22 -4.02 5.55 8.33
N ARG A 23 -4.50 4.34 8.07
CA ARG A 23 -4.51 3.27 9.08
C ARG A 23 -3.10 2.90 9.54
N ALA A 24 -2.11 2.90 8.64
CA ALA A 24 -0.71 2.66 8.99
C ALA A 24 -0.15 3.74 9.92
N PHE A 25 -0.40 5.02 9.63
CA PHE A 25 0.05 6.13 10.49
C PHE A 25 -0.70 6.22 11.83
N GLU A 26 -1.97 5.81 11.88
CA GLU A 26 -2.71 5.69 13.15
C GLU A 26 -2.09 4.63 14.06
N LEU A 27 -1.80 3.43 13.53
CA LEU A 27 -1.18 2.34 14.30
C LEU A 27 0.29 2.65 14.66
N GLY A 28 1.00 3.32 13.76
CA GLY A 28 2.39 3.74 13.95
C GLY A 28 2.54 5.04 14.73
N ARG A 29 1.49 5.55 15.39
CA ARG A 29 1.57 6.82 16.13
C ARG A 29 2.61 6.72 17.24
N GLY A 30 3.61 7.62 17.21
CA GLY A 30 4.74 7.57 18.12
C GLY A 30 5.68 6.38 17.86
N GLY A 31 5.63 5.77 16.68
CA GLY A 31 6.53 4.73 16.23
C GLY A 31 6.99 4.96 14.78
N GLU A 32 7.19 3.88 14.03
CA GLU A 32 7.75 3.92 12.68
C GLU A 32 6.77 3.30 11.67
N VAL A 33 6.53 4.00 10.55
CA VAL A 33 5.80 3.45 9.41
C VAL A 33 6.77 3.27 8.25
N ILE A 34 6.85 2.05 7.73
CA ILE A 34 7.67 1.72 6.56
C ILE A 34 6.74 1.40 5.40
N ILE A 35 6.90 2.15 4.32
CA ILE A 35 6.10 1.97 3.11
C ILE A 35 6.91 1.20 2.08
N GLY A 36 6.45 -0.02 1.80
CA GLY A 36 6.97 -0.85 0.73
C GLY A 36 6.41 -0.42 -0.62
N LEU A 37 7.27 0.01 -1.54
CA LEU A 37 6.91 0.39 -2.89
C LEU A 37 7.43 -0.66 -3.89
N THR A 38 6.54 -1.26 -4.67
CA THR A 38 6.94 -2.30 -5.65
C THR A 38 7.95 -1.76 -6.66
N SER A 39 8.94 -2.57 -7.03
CA SER A 39 9.86 -2.31 -8.13
C SER A 39 9.13 -2.14 -9.47
N ASP A 40 9.83 -1.68 -10.48
CA ASP A 40 9.22 -1.49 -11.80
C ASP A 40 8.92 -2.82 -12.48
N GLU A 41 9.78 -3.82 -12.28
CA GLU A 41 9.59 -5.20 -12.72
C GLU A 41 8.31 -5.78 -12.11
N MET A 42 8.15 -5.68 -10.78
CA MET A 42 6.96 -6.19 -10.10
C MET A 42 5.69 -5.43 -10.48
N ALA A 43 5.79 -4.10 -10.59
CA ALA A 43 4.66 -3.27 -10.97
C ALA A 43 4.17 -3.61 -12.39
N ARG A 44 5.09 -3.77 -13.35
CA ARG A 44 4.76 -4.16 -14.73
C ARG A 44 4.26 -5.60 -14.83
N ALA A 45 4.83 -6.54 -14.07
CA ALA A 45 4.39 -7.93 -14.09
C ALA A 45 2.98 -8.14 -13.53
N SER A 46 2.55 -7.30 -12.58
CA SER A 46 1.27 -7.46 -11.87
C SER A 46 0.13 -6.61 -12.44
N ARG A 47 0.40 -5.71 -13.39
CA ARG A 47 -0.57 -4.74 -13.91
C ARG A 47 -0.65 -4.78 -15.43
N LYS A 48 -1.88 -4.81 -15.96
CA LYS A 48 -2.15 -4.80 -17.41
C LYS A 48 -2.01 -3.42 -18.07
N ARG A 49 -1.85 -2.36 -17.26
CA ARG A 49 -1.74 -0.98 -17.70
C ARG A 49 -0.31 -0.46 -17.49
N PRO A 50 0.10 0.60 -18.21
CA PRO A 50 1.32 1.31 -17.89
C PRO A 50 1.33 1.79 -16.43
N VAL A 51 2.50 1.66 -15.80
CA VAL A 51 2.78 2.13 -14.45
C VAL A 51 3.99 3.04 -14.53
N ARG A 52 3.95 4.18 -13.82
CA ARG A 52 5.11 5.08 -13.71
C ARG A 52 6.31 4.37 -13.08
N ASP A 53 7.52 4.82 -13.40
CA ASP A 53 8.73 4.25 -12.81
C ASP A 53 8.78 4.45 -11.28
N PHE A 54 9.71 3.74 -10.64
CA PHE A 54 9.83 3.67 -9.20
C PHE A 54 10.07 5.04 -8.58
N GLN A 55 10.93 5.87 -9.21
CA GLN A 55 11.29 7.18 -8.67
C GLN A 55 10.10 8.13 -8.69
N ALA A 56 9.41 8.21 -9.84
CA ALA A 56 8.22 9.04 -9.99
C ALA A 56 7.10 8.62 -9.01
N ARG A 57 6.95 7.32 -8.75
CA ARG A 57 5.98 6.82 -7.75
C ARG A 57 6.43 7.16 -6.33
N ALA A 58 7.71 6.99 -6.01
CA ALA A 58 8.25 7.29 -4.69
C ALA A 58 8.13 8.78 -4.34
N GLU A 59 8.48 9.68 -5.26
CA GLU A 59 8.33 11.13 -5.10
C GLU A 59 6.87 11.54 -4.89
N LYS A 60 5.97 10.97 -5.69
CA LYS A 60 4.54 11.22 -5.54
C LYS A 60 4.02 10.72 -4.19
N LEU A 61 4.47 9.56 -3.75
CA LEU A 61 4.09 8.97 -2.46
C LEU A 61 4.59 9.80 -1.28
N ARG A 62 5.85 10.25 -1.30
CA ARG A 62 6.39 11.20 -0.29
C ARG A 62 5.56 12.48 -0.22
N SER A 63 5.22 13.04 -1.38
CA SER A 63 4.40 14.25 -1.46
C SER A 63 3.01 14.05 -0.86
N VAL A 64 2.36 12.92 -1.17
CA VAL A 64 1.06 12.56 -0.58
C VAL A 64 1.17 12.38 0.92
N VAL A 65 2.19 11.67 1.40
CA VAL A 65 2.38 11.43 2.83
C VAL A 65 2.55 12.74 3.59
N ARG A 66 3.36 13.65 3.07
CA ARG A 66 3.56 14.99 3.64
C ARG A 66 2.27 15.81 3.68
N ILE A 67 1.53 15.85 2.57
CA ILE A 67 0.31 16.66 2.45
C ILE A 67 -0.83 16.09 3.31
N CYS A 68 -1.03 14.77 3.29
CA CYS A 68 -2.19 14.14 3.92
C CYS A 68 -1.99 13.80 5.39
N PHE A 69 -0.77 13.57 5.83
CA PHE A 69 -0.48 13.09 7.19
C PHE A 69 0.51 13.97 7.97
N GLY A 70 1.03 15.05 7.36
CA GLY A 70 1.96 15.96 8.03
C GLY A 70 3.32 15.33 8.35
N VAL A 71 3.67 14.21 7.71
CA VAL A 71 4.93 13.50 7.94
C VAL A 71 5.98 14.00 6.94
N SER A 72 7.04 14.64 7.45
CA SER A 72 8.10 15.24 6.63
C SER A 72 8.96 14.20 5.91
N GLU A 73 9.36 13.14 6.63
CA GLU A 73 10.22 12.06 6.13
C GLU A 73 9.55 10.71 6.38
N VAL A 74 9.45 9.89 5.34
CA VAL A 74 8.92 8.53 5.43
C VAL A 74 9.88 7.55 4.78
N ARG A 75 10.11 6.43 5.47
CA ARG A 75 10.96 5.35 4.95
C ARG A 75 10.20 4.60 3.87
N ILE A 76 10.62 4.81 2.62
CA ILE A 76 10.13 4.04 1.46
C ILE A 76 11.19 2.99 1.12
N THR A 77 10.79 1.73 1.12
CA THR A 77 11.65 0.61 0.76
C THR A 77 11.18 -0.01 -0.54
N LYS A 78 12.10 -0.22 -1.48
CA LYS A 78 11.79 -0.96 -2.71
C LYS A 78 11.46 -2.41 -2.37
N ILE A 79 10.38 -2.91 -2.96
CA ILE A 79 9.99 -4.32 -2.89
C ILE A 79 10.26 -4.94 -4.25
N ASP A 80 11.24 -5.83 -4.32
CA ASP A 80 11.63 -6.58 -5.53
C ASP A 80 11.10 -8.02 -5.55
N ASP A 81 10.56 -8.50 -4.43
CA ASP A 81 9.90 -9.81 -4.33
C ASP A 81 8.56 -9.74 -3.58
N GLN A 82 7.80 -10.83 -3.59
CA GLN A 82 6.45 -10.87 -3.00
C GLN A 82 6.42 -10.63 -1.47
N CYS A 83 7.54 -10.69 -0.77
CA CYS A 83 7.60 -10.64 0.70
C CYS A 83 8.20 -9.31 1.21
N GLY A 84 9.10 -8.68 0.47
CA GLY A 84 9.78 -7.44 0.87
C GLY A 84 10.52 -7.55 2.20
N PRO A 85 10.78 -6.44 2.91
CA PRO A 85 11.50 -6.47 4.19
C PRO A 85 10.71 -7.13 5.32
N SER A 86 9.41 -7.39 5.14
CA SER A 86 8.52 -7.91 6.18
C SER A 86 8.85 -9.32 6.67
N ILE A 87 9.74 -10.04 5.97
CA ILE A 87 10.26 -11.35 6.38
C ILE A 87 11.70 -11.30 6.92
N TYR A 88 12.32 -10.12 6.96
CA TYR A 88 13.71 -9.91 7.39
C TYR A 88 13.84 -8.87 8.51
N GLU A 89 12.89 -7.95 8.65
CA GLU A 89 12.80 -6.98 9.74
C GLU A 89 11.64 -7.31 10.70
N ASP A 90 11.75 -6.84 11.93
CA ASP A 90 10.69 -6.98 12.94
C ASP A 90 9.65 -5.86 12.84
N PHE A 91 8.41 -6.25 12.60
CA PHE A 91 7.24 -5.38 12.56
C PHE A 91 6.20 -5.90 13.54
N ASP A 92 5.40 -4.99 14.09
CA ASP A 92 4.25 -5.32 14.92
C ASP A 92 3.01 -5.55 14.06
N TYR A 93 2.81 -4.68 13.06
CA TYR A 93 1.62 -4.66 12.22
C TYR A 93 1.96 -4.71 10.73
N ILE A 94 1.06 -5.33 9.96
CA ILE A 94 0.97 -5.15 8.51
C ILE A 94 -0.43 -4.66 8.15
N VAL A 95 -0.51 -3.51 7.48
CA VAL A 95 -1.78 -2.93 7.03
C VAL A 95 -2.04 -3.37 5.59
N VAL A 96 -3.21 -3.97 5.37
CA VAL A 96 -3.60 -4.53 4.07
C VAL A 96 -5.02 -4.17 3.70
N SER A 97 -5.30 -4.19 2.40
CA SER A 97 -6.66 -4.23 1.87
C SER A 97 -7.05 -5.68 1.58
N PRO A 98 -8.30 -5.97 1.19
CA PRO A 98 -8.67 -7.32 0.79
C PRO A 98 -7.88 -7.80 -0.44
N GLU A 99 -7.34 -6.90 -1.27
CA GLU A 99 -6.45 -7.23 -2.41
C GLU A 99 -5.10 -7.79 -1.93
N THR A 100 -4.58 -7.31 -0.80
CA THR A 100 -3.25 -7.69 -0.28
C THR A 100 -3.28 -8.62 0.93
N LEU A 101 -4.47 -8.95 1.46
CA LEU A 101 -4.63 -9.89 2.57
C LEU A 101 -4.01 -11.28 2.31
N PRO A 102 -4.21 -11.94 1.15
CA PRO A 102 -3.58 -13.24 0.90
C PRO A 102 -2.05 -13.19 0.96
N MET A 103 -1.46 -12.03 0.62
CA MET A 103 -0.02 -11.81 0.73
C MET A 103 0.43 -11.69 2.19
N ALA A 104 -0.29 -10.94 3.03
CA ALA A 104 0.02 -10.85 4.46
C ALA A 104 -0.08 -12.21 5.17
N GLU A 105 -1.07 -13.04 4.82
CA GLU A 105 -1.15 -14.41 5.33
C GLU A 105 0.04 -15.25 4.88
N LYS A 106 0.46 -15.12 3.60
CA LYS A 106 1.66 -15.78 3.09
C LYS A 106 2.92 -15.32 3.84
N ILE A 107 3.06 -14.03 4.12
CA ILE A 107 4.15 -13.46 4.91
C ILE A 107 4.17 -14.09 6.30
N ASN A 108 3.03 -14.16 7.00
CA ASN A 108 2.96 -14.79 8.33
C ASN A 108 3.33 -16.27 8.29
N ARG A 109 2.88 -17.04 7.27
CA ARG A 109 3.30 -18.43 7.08
C ARG A 109 4.82 -18.55 6.93
N LEU A 110 5.45 -17.64 6.18
CA LEU A 110 6.91 -17.62 6.00
C LEU A 110 7.67 -17.18 7.26
N ARG A 111 7.12 -16.22 8.03
CA ARG A 111 7.67 -15.79 9.32
C ARG A 111 7.68 -16.95 10.32
N THR A 112 6.57 -17.69 10.45
CA THR A 112 6.51 -18.87 11.32
C THR A 112 7.52 -19.94 10.93
N LYS A 113 7.71 -20.22 9.63
CA LYS A 113 8.74 -21.16 9.15
C LYS A 113 10.17 -20.74 9.50
N ARG A 114 10.40 -19.46 9.75
CA ARG A 114 11.69 -18.88 10.15
C ARG A 114 11.78 -18.58 11.65
N ASN A 115 10.85 -19.10 12.46
CA ASN A 115 10.75 -18.81 13.90
C ASN A 115 10.61 -17.31 14.23
N LEU A 116 10.07 -16.51 13.31
CA LEU A 116 9.75 -15.11 13.54
C LEU A 116 8.31 -14.97 14.05
N LYS A 117 8.08 -14.00 14.94
CA LYS A 117 6.75 -13.67 15.45
C LYS A 117 5.82 -13.25 14.30
N PRO A 118 4.59 -13.80 14.18
CA PRO A 118 3.62 -13.34 13.19
C PRO A 118 3.26 -11.85 13.37
N LEU A 119 3.03 -11.17 12.26
CA LEU A 119 2.55 -9.79 12.23
C LEU A 119 1.06 -9.75 12.56
N GLN A 120 0.64 -8.71 13.30
CA GLN A 120 -0.78 -8.40 13.45
C GLN A 120 -1.31 -7.80 12.15
N ILE A 121 -2.23 -8.50 11.49
CA ILE A 121 -2.83 -8.04 10.23
C ILE A 121 -3.92 -7.03 10.54
N SER A 122 -3.75 -5.78 10.11
CA SER A 122 -4.79 -4.75 10.15
C SER A 122 -5.43 -4.64 8.76
N LEU A 123 -6.57 -5.30 8.58
CA LEU A 123 -7.37 -5.22 7.36
C LEU A 123 -8.18 -3.93 7.33
N ILE A 124 -8.14 -3.19 6.23
CA ILE A 124 -9.07 -2.10 5.93
C ILE A 124 -10.14 -2.58 4.93
N GLU A 125 -11.30 -1.92 4.94
CA GLU A 125 -12.32 -2.14 3.92
C GLU A 125 -11.97 -1.45 2.60
N TYR A 126 -12.66 -1.83 1.53
CA TYR A 126 -12.54 -1.12 0.26
C TYR A 126 -13.22 0.24 0.33
N GLN A 127 -12.52 1.26 -0.17
CA GLN A 127 -13.16 2.53 -0.49
C GLN A 127 -13.98 2.36 -1.77
N MET A 128 -15.27 2.70 -1.70
CA MET A 128 -16.22 2.58 -2.81
C MET A 128 -16.31 3.87 -3.62
N ALA A 129 -16.52 3.73 -4.93
CA ALA A 129 -16.88 4.82 -5.81
C ALA A 129 -18.40 5.09 -5.74
N GLN A 130 -18.87 6.15 -6.40
CA GLN A 130 -20.29 6.54 -6.41
C GLN A 130 -21.23 5.44 -6.94
N ASP A 131 -20.73 4.57 -7.81
CA ASP A 131 -21.48 3.43 -8.35
C ASP A 131 -21.41 2.18 -7.46
N SER A 132 -20.97 2.30 -6.20
CA SER A 132 -20.82 1.20 -5.24
C SER A 132 -19.83 0.11 -5.66
N ILE A 133 -19.05 0.35 -6.72
CA ILE A 133 -17.92 -0.50 -7.11
C ILE A 133 -16.65 0.08 -6.47
N ARG A 134 -15.74 -0.77 -6.00
CA ARG A 134 -14.47 -0.32 -5.38
C ARG A 134 -13.70 0.69 -6.24
N ILE A 135 -13.08 1.67 -5.61
CA ILE A 135 -12.07 2.52 -6.24
C ILE A 135 -10.86 1.65 -6.57
N SER A 136 -10.34 1.78 -7.79
CA SER A 136 -9.12 1.09 -8.19
C SER A 136 -8.35 1.90 -9.21
N SER A 137 -7.02 1.73 -9.17
CA SER A 137 -6.09 2.32 -10.13
C SER A 137 -6.44 2.00 -11.58
N THR A 138 -6.92 0.79 -11.86
CA THR A 138 -7.34 0.38 -13.22
C THR A 138 -8.52 1.20 -13.71
N ARG A 139 -9.58 1.36 -12.90
CA ARG A 139 -10.76 2.15 -13.28
C ARG A 139 -10.42 3.62 -13.51
N ILE A 140 -9.45 4.16 -12.76
CA ILE A 140 -8.96 5.53 -12.93
C ILE A 140 -8.21 5.66 -14.26
N SER A 141 -7.29 4.72 -14.55
CA SER A 141 -6.55 4.73 -15.81
C SER A 141 -7.43 4.50 -17.04
N GLU A 142 -8.53 3.77 -16.90
CA GLU A 142 -9.55 3.58 -17.94
C GLU A 142 -10.53 4.76 -18.05
N GLY A 143 -10.38 5.81 -17.23
CA GLY A 143 -11.26 6.98 -17.27
C GLY A 143 -12.69 6.74 -16.76
N LYS A 144 -12.95 5.63 -16.07
CA LYS A 144 -14.29 5.29 -15.54
C LYS A 144 -14.63 6.12 -14.29
N ILE A 145 -13.63 6.38 -13.45
CA ILE A 145 -13.76 7.18 -12.23
C ILE A 145 -12.54 8.09 -12.04
N ASP A 146 -12.67 9.15 -11.24
CA ASP A 146 -11.53 9.88 -10.73
C ASP A 146 -10.90 9.21 -9.49
N ARG A 147 -9.84 9.82 -8.95
CA ARG A 147 -9.10 9.30 -7.78
C ARG A 147 -9.91 9.27 -6.47
N HIS A 148 -11.05 9.97 -6.44
CA HIS A 148 -11.97 10.06 -5.31
C HIS A 148 -13.20 9.18 -5.49
N GLY A 149 -13.29 8.45 -6.61
CA GLY A 149 -14.43 7.58 -6.90
C GLY A 149 -15.61 8.30 -7.51
N LYS A 150 -15.46 9.54 -8.00
CA LYS A 150 -16.48 10.17 -8.84
C LYS A 150 -16.52 9.47 -10.19
N VAL A 151 -17.71 9.06 -10.65
CA VAL A 151 -17.87 8.46 -11.98
C VAL A 151 -17.69 9.53 -13.05
N LEU A 152 -16.83 9.26 -14.04
CA LEU A 152 -16.47 10.21 -15.11
C LEU A 152 -17.15 9.90 -16.44
N SER A 153 -17.73 8.70 -16.56
CA SER A 153 -18.44 8.24 -17.75
C SER A 153 -19.91 7.94 -17.43
N VAL A 154 -20.80 8.76 -18.00
CA VAL A 154 -22.12 8.36 -18.49
C VAL A 154 -21.99 8.20 -20.00
#